data_AF-A0A2N1VGB5-F1
#
_entry.id   AF-A0A2N1VGB5-F1
#
_cell.length_a   1.000
_cell.length_b   1.000
_cell.length_c   1.000
_cell.angle_alpha   90.00
_cell.angle_beta   90.00
_cell.angle_gamma   90.00
#
_symmetry.space_group_name_H-M   'P 1'
#
loop_
_entity.id
_entity.type
_entity.pdbx_description
1 polymer ?
#
loop_
_entity_poly.entity_id
_entity_poly.type
_entity_poly.pdbx_seq_one_letter_code
_entity_poly.pdbx_strand_id
1 'polypeptide(L)'
;MKNWKAIVTAVVILAIITAVLFMNKKKMAASTAGGIKDVYYVSVEKVAKKNLSESLNLVGTINANNDVNIISETSGKIAQVFVNVGDYKQAGSVLFQVDDELKKAAFMSAEANYEKAKKDYERFQTLYQQKSVTDSQLDQAKLGAAVAESQYIMAKRQLSDT
;
A
#
# COMPACT_ATOMS: atom_id res chain seq x y z
N MET A 1 -40.13 9.19 -122.07
CA MET A 1 -39.36 8.32 -121.14
C MET A 1 -38.60 9.21 -120.15
N LYS A 2 -39.15 9.51 -118.96
CA LYS A 2 -38.60 10.56 -118.05
C LYS A 2 -38.73 10.22 -116.55
N ASN A 3 -38.75 8.93 -116.18
CA ASN A 3 -39.09 8.50 -114.81
C ASN A 3 -38.03 7.56 -114.18
N TRP A 4 -37.06 7.06 -114.95
CA TRP A 4 -36.01 6.13 -114.46
C TRP A 4 -35.10 6.77 -113.40
N LYS A 5 -34.75 8.05 -113.57
CA LYS A 5 -33.88 8.75 -112.63
C LYS A 5 -34.48 8.76 -111.21
N ALA A 6 -35.80 8.93 -111.08
CA ALA A 6 -36.49 8.95 -109.79
C ALA A 6 -36.48 7.59 -109.07
N ILE A 7 -36.55 6.49 -109.82
CA ILE A 7 -36.48 5.12 -109.26
C ILE A 7 -35.06 4.85 -108.73
N VAL A 8 -34.04 5.26 -109.47
CA VAL A 8 -32.64 5.12 -109.02
C VAL A 8 -32.36 5.95 -107.77
N THR A 9 -32.87 7.19 -107.68
CA THR A 9 -32.69 8.00 -106.46
C THR A 9 -33.39 7.38 -105.25
N ALA A 10 -34.58 6.80 -105.41
CA ALA A 10 -35.30 6.16 -104.31
C ALA A 10 -34.57 4.92 -103.76
N VAL A 11 -33.97 4.10 -104.64
CA VAL A 11 -33.20 2.91 -104.24
C VAL A 11 -31.92 3.30 -103.50
N VAL A 12 -31.24 4.36 -103.94
CA VAL A 12 -30.03 4.87 -103.28
C VAL A 12 -30.36 5.40 -101.87
N ILE A 13 -31.47 6.12 -101.72
CA ILE A 13 -31.92 6.60 -100.41
C ILE A 13 -32.27 5.43 -99.49
N LEU A 14 -32.95 4.39 -100.00
CA LEU A 14 -33.30 3.21 -99.21
C LEU A 14 -32.06 2.42 -98.73
N ALA A 15 -31.04 2.31 -99.59
CA ALA A 15 -29.77 1.68 -99.25
C ALA A 15 -28.96 2.47 -98.19
N ILE A 16 -29.01 3.81 -98.24
CA ILE A 16 -28.39 4.66 -97.22
C ILE A 16 -29.11 4.51 -95.88
N ILE A 17 -30.44 4.47 -95.87
CA ILE A 17 -31.23 4.30 -94.63
C ILE A 17 -30.95 2.94 -93.97
N THR A 18 -30.89 1.86 -94.75
CA THR A 18 -30.60 0.52 -94.19
C THR A 18 -29.16 0.41 -93.69
N ALA A 19 -28.18 1.04 -94.36
CA ALA A 19 -26.80 1.11 -93.88
C ALA A 19 -26.67 1.92 -92.57
N VAL A 20 -27.36 3.05 -92.46
CA VAL A 20 -27.39 3.88 -91.25
C VAL A 20 -28.05 3.13 -90.09
N LEU A 21 -29.15 2.42 -90.32
CA LEU A 21 -29.81 1.61 -89.30
C LEU A 21 -28.92 0.45 -88.81
N PHE A 22 -28.17 -0.20 -89.70
CA PHE A 22 -27.27 -1.29 -89.33
C PHE A 22 -26.05 -0.79 -88.53
N MET A 23 -25.49 0.36 -88.91
CA MET A 23 -24.44 1.03 -88.12
C MET A 23 -24.96 1.47 -86.75
N ASN A 24 -26.20 1.95 -86.66
CA ASN A 24 -26.78 2.37 -85.38
C ASN A 24 -27.08 1.18 -84.45
N LYS A 25 -27.48 0.02 -84.99
CA LYS A 25 -27.65 -1.22 -84.20
C LYS A 25 -26.33 -1.71 -83.59
N LYS A 26 -25.23 -1.62 -84.34
CA LYS A 26 -23.88 -1.97 -83.86
C LYS A 26 -23.37 -0.97 -82.81
N LYS A 27 -23.75 0.32 -82.93
CA LYS A 27 -23.44 1.38 -81.95
C LYS A 27 -24.26 1.26 -80.66
N MET A 28 -25.53 0.87 -80.74
CA MET A 28 -26.38 0.61 -79.56
C MET A 28 -25.95 -0.64 -78.78
N ALA A 29 -25.55 -1.72 -79.46
CA ALA A 29 -25.05 -2.93 -78.79
C ALA A 29 -23.71 -2.70 -78.05
N ALA A 30 -22.89 -1.74 -78.52
CA ALA A 30 -21.66 -1.32 -77.83
C ALA A 30 -21.93 -0.40 -76.62
N SER A 31 -23.12 0.22 -76.53
CA SER A 31 -23.49 1.16 -75.47
C SER A 31 -24.31 0.55 -74.32
N THR A 32 -24.60 -0.77 -74.34
CA THR A 32 -25.27 -1.47 -73.21
C THR A 32 -24.30 -2.25 -72.30
N ALA A 33 -23.00 -2.20 -72.56
CA ALA A 33 -21.97 -2.89 -71.77
C ALA A 33 -21.25 -1.99 -70.75
N GLY A 34 -21.86 -0.88 -70.34
CA GLY A 34 -21.19 0.12 -69.50
C GLY A 34 -22.10 0.80 -68.49
N GLY A 35 -22.12 0.27 -67.25
CA GLY A 35 -22.08 1.13 -66.06
C GLY A 35 -23.26 1.06 -65.10
N ILE A 36 -23.09 0.33 -64.01
CA ILE A 36 -22.97 1.02 -62.72
C ILE A 36 -21.50 0.93 -62.38
N LYS A 37 -20.76 2.03 -62.55
CA LYS A 37 -19.30 2.07 -62.38
C LYS A 37 -18.86 3.06 -61.31
N ASP A 38 -19.71 3.29 -60.31
CA ASP A 38 -19.28 3.95 -59.10
C ASP A 38 -19.13 2.90 -58.01
N VAL A 39 -18.01 2.16 -58.10
CA VAL A 39 -17.57 1.29 -57.00
C VAL A 39 -16.81 2.17 -56.03
N TYR A 40 -17.48 2.54 -54.94
CA TYR A 40 -16.84 3.22 -53.83
C TYR A 40 -16.08 2.20 -53.00
N TYR A 41 -14.75 2.21 -53.11
CA TYR A 41 -13.90 1.41 -52.25
C TYR A 41 -13.99 1.95 -50.82
N VAL A 42 -14.35 1.07 -49.89
CA VAL A 42 -14.38 1.37 -48.47
C VAL A 42 -13.30 0.57 -47.77
N SER A 43 -12.59 1.23 -46.85
CA SER A 43 -11.59 0.56 -46.03
C SER A 43 -12.31 -0.23 -44.95
N VAL A 44 -12.06 -1.54 -44.88
CA VAL A 44 -12.60 -2.42 -43.83
C VAL A 44 -11.47 -2.98 -43.00
N GLU A 45 -11.71 -3.13 -41.70
CA GLU A 45 -10.79 -3.77 -40.78
C GLU A 45 -11.53 -4.90 -40.02
N LYS A 46 -10.85 -6.04 -39.84
CA LYS A 46 -11.42 -7.20 -39.15
C LYS A 46 -11.31 -7.00 -37.65
N VAL A 47 -12.44 -7.03 -36.95
CA VAL A 47 -12.47 -6.91 -35.49
C VAL A 47 -11.64 -8.04 -34.86
N ALA A 48 -10.64 -7.65 -34.08
CA ALA A 48 -9.79 -8.56 -33.32
C ALA A 48 -9.88 -8.22 -31.84
N LYS A 49 -9.98 -9.24 -30.98
CA LYS A 49 -9.86 -9.05 -29.53
C LYS A 49 -8.41 -8.73 -29.22
N LYS A 50 -8.16 -7.51 -28.76
CA LYS A 50 -6.86 -7.08 -28.23
C LYS A 50 -7.05 -6.79 -26.75
N ASN A 51 -6.08 -7.21 -25.92
CA ASN A 51 -6.06 -6.81 -24.53
C ASN A 51 -5.67 -5.33 -24.47
N LEU A 52 -6.60 -4.50 -23.99
CA LEU A 52 -6.31 -3.11 -23.65
C LEU A 52 -5.75 -3.10 -22.24
N SER A 53 -4.50 -2.67 -22.08
CA SER A 53 -3.95 -2.35 -20.77
C SER A 53 -4.28 -0.90 -20.46
N GLU A 54 -5.36 -0.67 -19.71
CA GLU A 54 -5.67 0.64 -19.14
C GLU A 54 -4.75 0.89 -17.94
N SER A 55 -3.83 1.85 -18.06
CA SER A 55 -2.98 2.29 -16.95
C SER A 55 -3.65 3.46 -16.22
N LEU A 56 -3.96 3.27 -14.94
CA LEU A 56 -4.48 4.32 -14.07
C LEU A 56 -3.32 4.96 -13.29
N ASN A 57 -3.01 6.22 -13.58
CA ASN A 57 -2.01 6.99 -12.84
C ASN A 57 -2.71 7.82 -11.76
N LEU A 58 -2.33 7.60 -10.51
CA LEU A 58 -2.86 8.31 -9.35
C LEU A 58 -1.72 9.06 -8.68
N VAL A 59 -1.99 10.30 -8.27
CA VAL A 59 -1.08 11.08 -7.44
C VAL A 59 -1.56 10.98 -6.01
N GLY A 60 -0.65 10.64 -5.09
CA GLY A 60 -0.92 10.52 -3.66
C GLY A 60 0.19 11.16 -2.85
N THR A 61 -0.10 11.41 -1.58
CA THR A 61 0.89 11.89 -0.61
C THR A 61 1.24 10.74 0.32
N ILE A 62 2.52 10.59 0.63
CA ILE A 62 3.01 9.60 1.59
C ILE A 62 2.93 10.23 2.98
N ASN A 63 2.36 9.49 3.93
CA ASN A 63 2.33 9.86 5.34
C ASN A 63 3.11 8.83 6.17
N ALA A 64 3.58 9.24 7.34
CA ALA A 64 4.19 8.33 8.29
C ALA A 64 3.16 7.27 8.71
N ASN A 65 3.56 6.00 8.68
CA ASN A 65 2.69 4.91 9.14
C ASN A 65 2.44 4.99 10.65
N ASN A 66 3.46 5.41 11.41
CA ASN A 66 3.38 5.67 12.85
C ASN A 66 4.15 6.95 13.15
N ASP A 67 3.52 7.85 13.90
CA ASP A 67 4.13 9.04 14.48
C ASP A 67 3.90 9.00 16.00
N VAL A 68 4.98 9.02 16.77
CA VAL A 68 4.94 8.81 18.22
C VAL A 68 5.70 9.94 18.90
N ASN A 69 4.99 10.68 19.75
CA ASN A 69 5.61 11.67 20.61
C ASN A 69 6.19 10.99 21.85
N ILE A 70 7.50 11.07 22.03
CA ILE A 70 8.20 10.46 23.17
C ILE A 70 8.22 11.48 24.31
N ILE A 71 7.60 11.12 25.43
CA ILE A 71 7.58 11.91 26.66
C ILE A 71 8.34 11.18 27.77
N SER A 72 8.91 11.94 28.70
CA SER A 72 9.57 11.37 29.87
C SER A 72 8.54 10.84 30.86
N GLU A 73 8.74 9.61 31.34
CA GLU A 73 7.94 9.03 32.43
C GLU A 73 8.31 9.63 33.79
N THR A 74 9.48 10.24 33.90
CA THR A 74 9.96 10.84 35.14
C THR A 74 10.42 12.29 34.99
N SER A 75 10.31 13.04 36.09
CA SER A 75 10.81 14.41 36.16
C SER A 75 12.23 14.41 36.72
N GLY A 76 13.12 15.19 36.10
CA GLY A 76 14.49 15.32 36.56
C GLY A 76 15.35 16.11 35.59
N LYS A 77 16.63 16.26 35.91
CA LYS A 77 17.61 16.88 35.04
C LYS A 77 18.10 15.86 34.01
N ILE A 78 18.23 16.24 32.74
CA ILE A 78 18.85 15.39 31.73
C ILE A 78 20.35 15.28 32.04
N ALA A 79 20.81 14.07 32.30
CA ALA A 79 22.22 13.76 32.50
C ALA A 79 22.95 13.60 31.16
N GLN A 80 22.32 12.92 30.20
CA GLN A 80 22.93 12.63 28.91
C GLN A 80 21.91 12.54 27.75
N VAL A 81 22.36 12.89 26.55
CA VAL A 81 21.63 12.80 25.28
C VAL A 81 22.40 11.88 24.34
N PHE A 82 21.74 10.86 23.77
CA PHE A 82 22.36 9.82 22.94
C PHE A 82 21.92 9.84 21.47
N VAL A 83 21.18 10.89 21.07
CA VAL A 83 20.56 11.00 19.76
C VAL A 83 20.66 12.43 19.22
N ASN A 84 20.85 12.55 17.91
CA ASN A 84 20.78 13.81 17.18
C ASN A 84 19.54 13.88 16.28
N VAL A 85 19.20 15.08 15.83
CA VAL A 85 18.07 15.29 14.92
C VAL A 85 18.34 14.60 13.58
N GLY A 86 17.42 13.73 13.17
CA GLY A 86 17.52 12.95 11.93
C GLY A 86 18.16 11.57 12.09
N ASP A 87 18.64 11.21 13.28
CA ASP A 87 19.20 9.88 13.53
C ASP A 87 18.13 8.78 13.49
N TYR A 88 18.45 7.68 12.81
CA TYR A 88 17.65 6.46 12.87
C TYR A 88 18.04 5.62 14.09
N LYS A 89 17.04 5.21 14.89
CA LYS A 89 17.23 4.35 16.06
C LYS A 89 16.26 3.18 16.02
N GLN A 90 16.70 2.03 16.51
CA GLN A 90 15.84 0.85 16.68
C GLN A 90 14.98 0.99 17.93
N ALA A 91 13.84 0.32 17.96
CA ALA A 91 12.98 0.27 19.15
C ALA A 91 13.76 -0.25 20.37
N GLY A 92 13.61 0.42 21.51
CA GLY A 92 14.35 0.12 22.75
C GLY A 92 15.72 0.79 22.86
N SER A 93 16.17 1.57 21.87
CA SER A 93 17.39 2.36 22.00
C SER A 93 17.21 3.47 23.04
N VAL A 94 18.22 3.67 23.89
CA VAL A 94 18.25 4.81 24.83
C VAL A 94 18.43 6.10 24.04
N LEU A 95 17.57 7.07 24.29
CA LEU A 95 17.60 8.40 23.65
C LEU A 95 18.13 9.46 24.61
N PHE A 96 17.66 9.41 25.86
CA PHE A 96 17.98 10.34 26.93
C PHE A 96 18.17 9.55 28.21
N GLN A 97 18.99 10.08 29.11
CA GLN A 97 19.11 9.58 30.47
C GLN A 97 18.88 10.75 31.42
N VAL A 98 17.98 10.53 32.38
CA VAL A 98 17.70 11.45 33.47
C VAL A 98 18.66 11.12 34.63
N ASP A 99 19.01 12.14 35.41
CA ASP A 99 19.81 11.97 36.62
C ASP A 99 19.16 10.95 37.57
N ASP A 100 19.89 9.85 37.82
CA ASP A 100 19.42 8.67 38.53
C ASP A 100 20.04 8.51 39.91
N GLU A 101 20.92 9.41 40.36
CA GLU A 101 21.78 9.20 41.54
C GLU A 101 20.94 8.90 42.81
N LEU A 102 19.94 9.74 43.08
CA LEU A 102 19.04 9.58 44.22
C LEU A 102 18.16 8.32 44.09
N LYS A 103 17.72 8.01 42.88
CA LYS A 103 16.84 6.85 42.62
C LYS A 103 17.60 5.54 42.75
N LYS A 104 18.85 5.52 42.30
CA LYS A 104 19.76 4.40 42.42
C LYS A 104 20.10 4.14 43.88
N ALA A 105 20.38 5.18 44.66
CA ALA A 105 20.58 5.06 46.11
C ALA A 105 19.32 4.52 46.82
N ALA A 106 18.13 5.01 46.45
CA ALA A 106 16.87 4.51 46.99
C ALA A 106 16.61 3.03 46.62
N PHE A 107 16.90 2.64 45.38
CA PHE A 107 16.82 1.25 44.91
C PHE A 107 17.75 0.34 45.70
N MET A 108 19.02 0.72 45.86
CA MET A 108 20.00 -0.06 46.63
C MET A 108 19.57 -0.25 48.10
N SER A 109 19.00 0.80 48.72
CA SER A 109 18.47 0.72 50.07
C SER A 109 17.26 -0.23 50.17
N ALA A 110 16.32 -0.13 49.23
CA ALA A 110 15.15 -0.99 49.18
C ALA A 110 15.52 -2.46 48.88
N GLU A 111 16.48 -2.70 48.01
CA GLU A 111 17.02 -4.03 47.69
C GLU A 111 17.66 -4.68 48.92
N ALA A 112 18.51 -3.94 49.64
CA ALA A 112 19.11 -4.44 50.88
C ALA A 112 18.05 -4.77 51.96
N ASN A 113 17.03 -3.93 52.09
CA ASN A 113 15.93 -4.17 53.03
C ASN A 113 15.09 -5.39 52.65
N TYR A 114 14.77 -5.58 51.37
CA TYR A 114 14.08 -6.76 50.87
C TYR A 114 14.88 -8.04 51.11
N GLU A 115 16.17 -8.06 50.76
CA GLU A 115 17.04 -9.21 50.97
C GLU A 115 17.15 -9.57 52.46
N LYS A 116 17.23 -8.57 53.35
CA LYS A 116 17.21 -8.79 54.79
C LYS A 116 15.88 -9.42 55.23
N ALA A 117 14.75 -8.82 54.86
CA ALA A 117 13.43 -9.29 55.28
C ALA A 117 13.10 -10.69 54.74
N LYS A 118 13.52 -10.99 53.51
CA LYS A 118 13.41 -12.30 52.89
C LYS A 118 14.19 -13.36 53.67
N LYS A 119 15.46 -13.09 53.99
CA LYS A 119 16.29 -14.00 54.81
C LYS A 119 15.72 -14.19 56.21
N ASP A 120 15.18 -13.13 56.81
CA ASP A 120 14.51 -13.21 58.10
C ASP A 120 13.28 -14.14 58.01
N TYR A 121 12.44 -13.98 56.99
CA TYR A 121 11.29 -14.87 56.74
C TYR A 121 11.70 -16.33 56.53
N GLU A 122 12.70 -16.60 55.69
CA GLU A 122 13.25 -17.96 55.46
C GLU A 122 13.77 -18.59 56.77
N ARG A 123 14.43 -17.78 57.61
CA ARG A 123 14.90 -18.21 58.94
C ARG A 123 13.72 -18.54 59.85
N PHE A 124 12.72 -17.67 59.95
CA PHE A 124 11.53 -17.91 60.78
C PHE A 124 10.72 -19.12 60.28
N GLN A 125 10.65 -19.34 58.97
CA GLN A 125 9.99 -20.51 58.39
C GLN A 125 10.69 -21.82 58.82
N THR A 126 12.03 -21.83 58.79
CA THR A 126 12.81 -22.99 59.25
C THR A 126 12.62 -23.23 60.75
N LEU A 127 12.67 -22.17 61.57
CA LEU A 127 12.45 -22.27 63.01
C LEU A 127 11.02 -22.72 63.35
N TYR A 128 10.03 -22.34 62.54
CA TYR A 128 8.65 -22.74 62.72
C TYR A 128 8.47 -24.25 62.46
N GLN A 129 9.13 -24.78 61.42
CA GLN A 129 9.18 -26.23 61.17
C GLN A 129 9.85 -26.99 62.32
N GLN A 130 10.82 -26.35 62.99
CA GLN A 130 11.47 -26.86 64.21
C GLN A 130 10.67 -26.57 65.50
N LYS A 131 9.41 -26.09 65.40
CA LYS A 131 8.53 -25.71 66.53
C LYS A 131 9.17 -24.73 67.53
N SER A 132 10.10 -23.89 67.06
CA SER A 132 10.91 -22.99 67.87
C SER A 132 10.42 -21.53 67.86
N VAL A 133 9.37 -21.21 67.07
CA VAL A 133 8.74 -19.87 66.97
C VAL A 133 7.22 -20.02 66.84
N THR A 134 6.47 -18.97 67.15
CA THR A 134 5.00 -18.96 67.08
C THR A 134 4.47 -18.61 65.67
N ASP A 135 3.23 -18.98 65.37
CA ASP A 135 2.55 -18.58 64.11
C ASP A 135 2.59 -17.06 63.90
N SER A 136 2.30 -16.29 64.96
CA SER A 136 2.33 -14.83 64.91
C SER A 136 3.69 -14.25 64.55
N GLN A 137 4.80 -14.87 64.98
CA GLN A 137 6.15 -14.45 64.62
C GLN A 137 6.47 -14.75 63.15
N LEU A 138 6.05 -15.91 62.64
CA LEU A 138 6.20 -16.26 61.23
C LEU A 138 5.38 -15.32 60.34
N ASP A 139 4.14 -15.05 60.71
CA ASP A 139 3.25 -14.14 59.97
C ASP A 139 3.82 -12.71 59.96
N GLN A 140 4.34 -12.23 61.08
CA GLN A 140 5.00 -10.93 61.13
C GLN A 140 6.21 -10.85 60.18
N ALA A 141 7.04 -11.89 60.13
CA ALA A 141 8.17 -11.96 59.22
C ALA A 141 7.72 -12.03 57.75
N LYS A 142 6.66 -12.79 57.46
CA LYS A 142 6.06 -12.89 56.12
C LYS A 142 5.52 -11.55 55.64
N LEU A 143 4.76 -10.85 56.48
CA LEU A 143 4.23 -9.53 56.18
C LEU A 143 5.35 -8.50 56.00
N GLY A 144 6.38 -8.56 56.85
CA GLY A 144 7.57 -7.72 56.71
C GLY A 144 8.28 -7.90 55.38
N ALA A 145 8.46 -9.16 54.94
CA ALA A 145 9.04 -9.47 53.63
C ALA A 145 8.17 -8.94 52.47
N ALA A 146 6.85 -9.10 52.54
CA ALA A 146 5.93 -8.61 51.50
C ALA A 146 5.93 -7.07 51.37
N VAL A 147 6.02 -6.35 52.49
CA VAL A 147 6.15 -4.88 52.48
C VAL A 147 7.48 -4.47 51.86
N ALA A 148 8.58 -5.12 52.25
CA ALA A 148 9.90 -4.82 51.70
C ALA A 148 9.98 -5.14 50.20
N GLU A 149 9.33 -6.20 49.74
CA GLU A 149 9.20 -6.54 48.32
C GLU A 149 8.48 -5.46 47.53
N SER A 150 7.36 -4.96 48.08
CA SER A 150 6.59 -3.88 47.45
C SER A 150 7.45 -2.61 47.31
N GLN A 151 8.23 -2.26 48.33
CA GLN A 151 9.15 -1.12 48.29
C GLN A 151 10.27 -1.30 47.27
N TYR A 152 10.85 -2.50 47.19
CA TYR A 152 11.85 -2.85 46.17
C TYR A 152 11.29 -2.67 44.75
N ILE A 153 10.08 -3.19 44.48
CA ILE A 153 9.45 -3.09 43.16
C ILE A 153 9.21 -1.61 42.79
N MET A 154 8.70 -0.80 43.73
CA MET A 154 8.50 0.63 43.49
C MET A 154 9.81 1.35 43.16
N ALA A 155 10.86 1.15 43.97
CA ALA A 155 12.14 1.80 43.75
C ALA A 155 12.80 1.33 42.43
N LYS A 156 12.65 0.05 42.08
CA LYS A 156 13.14 -0.52 40.81
C LYS A 156 12.45 0.11 39.60
N ARG A 157 11.13 0.30 39.66
CA ARG A 157 10.37 0.97 38.60
C ARG A 157 10.85 2.41 38.43
N GLN A 158 10.92 3.15 39.53
CA GLN A 158 11.37 4.54 39.48
C GLN A 158 12.78 4.73 38.88
N LEU A 159 13.69 3.77 39.11
CA LEU A 159 15.03 3.74 38.50
C LEU A 159 15.02 3.28 37.04
N SER A 160 14.07 2.44 36.64
CA SER A 160 13.92 2.03 35.24
C SER A 160 13.38 3.16 34.36
N ASP A 161 12.70 4.13 34.97
CA ASP A 161 12.09 5.28 34.31
C ASP A 161 13.06 6.47 34.13
N THR A 162 14.31 6.37 34.62
CA THR A 162 15.39 7.37 34.48
C THR A 162 16.37 7.04 33.37
#